data_AF-A0A5T6IGP8-F1
#
_entry.id   AF-A0A5T6IGP8-F1
#
_cell.length_a   1.000
_cell.length_b   1.000
_cell.length_c   1.000
_cell.angle_alpha   90.00
_cell.angle_beta   90.00
_cell.angle_gamma   90.00
#
_symmetry.space_group_name_H-M   'P 1'
#
loop_
_entity.id
_entity.type
_entity.pdbx_description
1 polymer ?
#
loop_
_entity_poly.entity_id
_entity_poly.type
_entity_poly.pdbx_seq_one_letter_code
_entity_poly.pdbx_strand_id
1 'polypeptide(L)'
;MSQFVLGLDIGYSNLKMAMGYKGEEARTVVMPVGAGPLELMPQQLTGGAGTCIQVVIDGEKWVAGVEPDRLQGWERELHGDYPSTNPYKALFYAALLMSEQKEIDVLVTGLPVSQYMDVERREALKSRLEGEHQITPKRSVAV
;
A
#
# COMPACT_ATOMS: atom_id res chain seq x y z
N MET A 1 -5.15 11.72 -23.49
CA MET A 1 -4.60 11.99 -22.15
C MET A 1 -3.41 11.06 -21.94
N SER A 2 -2.38 11.50 -21.22
CA SER A 2 -1.26 10.61 -20.87
C SER A 2 -1.70 9.68 -19.75
N GLN A 3 -1.49 8.38 -19.89
CA GLN A 3 -1.87 7.38 -18.90
C GLN A 3 -0.89 7.40 -17.73
N PHE A 4 -1.38 7.50 -16.50
CA PHE A 4 -0.59 7.34 -15.30
C PHE A 4 -0.47 5.86 -14.94
N VAL A 5 0.77 5.39 -14.78
CA VAL A 5 1.09 3.99 -14.48
C VAL A 5 1.67 3.91 -13.07
N LEU A 6 1.18 2.95 -12.29
CA LEU A 6 1.72 2.60 -10.98
C LEU A 6 2.19 1.15 -10.98
N GLY A 7 3.50 0.94 -10.92
CA GLY A 7 4.11 -0.34 -10.57
C GLY A 7 4.23 -0.47 -9.05
N LEU A 8 3.73 -1.57 -8.50
CA LEU A 8 3.62 -1.81 -7.07
C LEU A 8 4.16 -3.21 -6.72
N ASP A 9 5.04 -3.28 -5.73
CA ASP A 9 5.52 -4.53 -5.14
C ASP A 9 5.40 -4.45 -3.62
N ILE A 10 4.46 -5.20 -3.04
CA ILE A 10 4.25 -5.32 -1.60
C ILE A 10 4.76 -6.69 -1.16
N GLY A 11 6.03 -6.75 -0.75
CA GLY A 11 6.64 -7.96 -0.20
C GLY A 11 6.75 -7.92 1.32
N TYR A 12 7.19 -9.04 1.93
CA TYR A 12 7.31 -9.19 3.39
C TYR A 12 8.31 -8.27 4.10
N SER A 13 9.05 -7.43 3.37
CA SER A 13 10.07 -6.53 3.94
C SER A 13 9.88 -5.08 3.57
N ASN A 14 9.50 -4.79 2.33
CA ASN A 14 9.38 -3.43 1.83
C ASN A 14 8.19 -3.31 0.88
N LEU A 15 7.58 -2.14 0.90
CA LEU A 15 6.75 -1.61 -0.17
C LEU A 15 7.65 -0.90 -1.17
N LYS A 16 7.56 -1.27 -2.46
CA LYS A 16 8.28 -0.61 -3.56
C LYS A 16 7.28 -0.10 -4.58
N MET A 17 7.57 1.08 -5.12
CA MET A 17 6.73 1.75 -6.10
C MET A 17 7.58 2.31 -7.24
N ALA A 18 7.04 2.25 -8.45
CA ALA A 18 7.50 2.99 -9.61
C ALA A 18 6.29 3.65 -10.27
N MET A 19 6.28 4.97 -10.42
CA MET A 19 5.09 5.69 -10.87
C MET A 19 5.42 6.86 -11.79
N GLY A 20 4.54 7.14 -12.74
CA GLY A 20 4.69 8.26 -13.67
C GLY A 20 3.75 8.15 -14.86
N TYR A 21 3.73 9.20 -15.68
CA TYR A 21 3.00 9.16 -16.94
C TYR A 21 3.74 8.35 -17.99
N LYS A 22 2.99 7.64 -18.83
CA LYS A 22 3.56 6.83 -19.92
C LYS A 22 4.43 7.68 -20.84
N GLY A 23 5.68 7.26 -21.01
CA GLY A 23 6.67 7.96 -21.84
C GLY A 23 7.54 8.96 -21.08
N GLU A 24 7.27 9.19 -19.79
CA GLU A 24 8.10 9.98 -18.89
C GLU A 24 8.97 9.07 -18.01
N GLU A 25 9.98 9.67 -17.39
CA GLU A 25 10.82 8.97 -16.41
C GLU A 25 9.99 8.66 -15.15
N ALA A 26 9.99 7.40 -14.73
CA ALA A 26 9.25 6.98 -13.56
C ALA A 26 9.96 7.40 -12.27
N ARG A 27 9.20 7.97 -11.33
CA ARG A 27 9.65 8.17 -9.95
C ARG A 27 9.60 6.84 -9.20
N THR A 28 10.70 6.45 -8.57
CA THR A 28 10.75 5.24 -7.74
C THR A 28 10.82 5.57 -6.25
N VAL A 29 10.11 4.79 -5.42
CA VAL A 29 10.11 4.95 -3.97
C VAL A 29 10.17 3.57 -3.30
N VAL A 30 10.95 3.45 -2.23
CA VAL A 30 10.97 2.28 -1.35
C VAL A 30 10.61 2.72 0.06
N MET A 31 9.72 1.98 0.70
CA MET A 31 9.32 2.19 2.09
C MET A 31 9.36 0.88 2.87
N PRO A 32 9.54 0.95 4.19
CA PRO A 32 9.35 -0.19 5.07
C PRO A 32 7.94 -0.79 4.96
N VAL A 33 7.80 -2.09 5.23
CA VAL A 33 6.51 -2.81 5.16
C VAL A 33 5.60 -2.60 6.38
N GLY A 34 6.08 -1.98 7.46
CA GLY A 34 5.29 -1.86 8.67
C GLY A 34 4.01 -1.09 8.40
N ALA A 35 2.88 -1.72 8.72
CA ALA A 35 1.56 -1.14 8.62
C ALA A 35 0.64 -1.76 9.69
N GLY A 36 -0.12 -0.90 10.36
CA GLY A 36 -0.94 -1.28 11.51
C GLY A 36 -1.91 -0.16 11.91
N PRO A 37 -2.84 -0.44 12.84
CA PRO A 37 -3.67 0.60 13.44
C PRO A 37 -2.81 1.73 14.01
N LEU A 38 -3.29 2.97 13.89
CA LEU A 38 -2.58 4.15 14.40
C LEU A 38 -2.26 4.04 15.90
N GLU A 39 -3.10 3.32 16.67
CA GLU A 39 -2.93 3.10 18.10
C GLU A 39 -1.66 2.32 18.46
N LEU A 40 -1.10 1.54 17.53
CA LEU A 40 0.15 0.82 17.74
C LEU A 40 1.37 1.74 17.64
N MET A 41 1.22 2.97 17.13
CA MET A 41 2.31 3.93 17.10
C MET A 41 2.56 4.52 18.50
N PRO A 42 3.83 4.61 18.95
CA PRO A 42 4.18 5.35 20.15
C PRO A 42 3.64 6.78 20.08
N GLN A 43 2.97 7.23 21.15
CA GLN A 43 2.56 8.61 21.29
C GLN A 43 3.82 9.49 21.36
N GLN A 44 4.13 10.25 20.31
CA GLN A 44 5.29 11.15 20.36
C GLN A 44 5.02 12.35 21.27
N LEU A 45 5.66 12.38 22.44
CA LEU A 45 6.09 13.60 23.11
C LEU A 45 7.25 14.19 22.28
N THR A 46 6.93 15.11 21.37
CA THR A 46 7.87 15.96 20.59
C THR A 46 8.84 15.30 19.60
N GLY A 47 8.72 15.68 18.31
CA GLY A 47 9.87 16.02 17.48
C GLY A 47 10.65 14.89 16.79
N GLY A 48 10.01 14.19 15.85
CA GLY A 48 10.74 13.42 14.84
C GLY A 48 9.78 12.74 13.87
N ALA A 49 9.38 13.44 12.80
CA ALA A 49 8.52 12.91 11.75
C ALA A 49 9.26 11.80 10.96
N GLY A 50 9.34 10.60 11.53
CA GLY A 50 9.55 9.41 10.69
C GLY A 50 8.28 9.25 9.86
N THR A 51 8.38 9.57 8.57
CA THR A 51 7.34 9.71 7.55
C THR A 51 6.38 8.51 7.50
N CYS A 52 5.46 8.41 8.45
CA CYS A 52 4.38 7.43 8.40
C CYS A 52 3.25 7.99 7.52
N ILE A 53 2.69 7.13 6.67
CA ILE A 53 1.55 7.50 5.84
C ILE A 53 0.29 7.07 6.55
N GLN A 54 -0.60 8.03 6.83
CA GLN A 54 -1.88 7.75 7.45
C GLN A 54 -2.94 7.47 6.37
N VAL A 55 -3.64 6.36 6.53
CA VAL A 55 -4.73 5.93 5.65
C VAL A 55 -5.94 5.51 6.49
N VAL A 56 -7.09 5.34 5.83
CA VAL A 56 -8.30 4.83 6.46
C VAL A 56 -8.66 3.47 5.87
N ILE A 57 -8.87 2.49 6.72
CA ILE A 57 -9.37 1.16 6.34
C ILE A 57 -10.66 0.94 7.12
N ASP A 58 -11.76 0.78 6.40
CA ASP A 58 -13.07 0.41 6.97
C ASP A 58 -13.51 1.32 8.14
N GLY A 59 -13.14 2.61 8.06
CA GLY A 59 -13.43 3.65 9.06
C GLY A 59 -12.35 3.87 10.13
N GLU A 60 -11.38 2.97 10.23
CA GLU A 60 -10.30 3.03 11.21
C GLU A 60 -9.06 3.73 10.66
N LYS A 61 -8.32 4.42 11.54
CA LYS A 61 -7.05 5.07 11.17
C LYS A 61 -5.90 4.09 11.24
N TRP A 62 -5.16 4.00 10.15
CA TRP A 62 -4.00 3.13 9.99
C TRP A 62 -2.77 3.95 9.64
N VAL A 63 -1.61 3.42 9.96
CA VAL A 63 -0.31 3.90 9.46
C VAL A 63 0.30 2.84 8.55
N ALA A 64 1.07 3.28 7.57
CA ALA A 64 1.79 2.44 6.62
C ALA A 64 3.14 3.08 6.25
N GLY A 65 4.06 2.26 5.76
CA GLY A 65 5.40 2.72 5.38
C GLY A 65 6.31 2.98 6.59
N VAL A 66 6.06 2.34 7.73
CA VAL A 66 6.84 2.55 8.96
C VAL A 66 7.79 1.40 9.22
N GLU A 67 8.92 1.68 9.86
CA GLU A 67 9.79 0.62 10.37
C GLU A 67 8.97 -0.30 11.30
N PRO A 68 8.96 -1.63 11.08
CA PRO A 68 8.19 -2.57 11.88
C PRO A 68 8.37 -2.41 13.39
N ASP A 69 9.62 -2.19 13.84
CA ASP A 69 9.98 -2.04 15.26
C ASP A 69 9.36 -0.79 15.92
N ARG A 70 8.79 0.13 15.12
CA ARG A 70 8.06 1.29 15.64
C ARG A 70 6.61 0.97 15.98
N LEU A 71 6.06 -0.16 15.54
CA LEU A 71 4.67 -0.56 15.84
C LEU A 71 4.66 -1.49 17.07
N GLN A 72 4.03 -1.03 18.14
CA GLN A 72 3.93 -1.80 19.38
C GLN A 72 3.09 -3.05 19.17
N GLY A 73 3.61 -4.22 19.57
CA GLY A 73 2.89 -5.49 19.45
C GLY A 73 2.58 -5.90 18.00
N TRP A 74 3.26 -5.32 17.01
CA TRP A 74 3.06 -5.69 15.62
C TRP A 74 3.72 -7.02 15.32
N GLU A 75 2.92 -7.95 14.82
CA GLU A 75 3.41 -9.23 14.33
C GLU A 75 3.46 -9.21 12.81
N ARG A 76 4.53 -9.80 12.26
CA ARG A 76 4.69 -9.89 10.82
C ARG A 76 3.78 -10.98 10.26
N GLU A 77 2.93 -10.60 9.33
CA GLU A 77 2.13 -11.55 8.55
C GLU A 77 3.02 -12.32 7.58
N LEU A 78 3.44 -13.53 7.97
CA LEU A 78 4.35 -14.40 7.22
C LEU A 78 3.63 -15.62 6.62
N HIS A 79 2.41 -15.43 6.15
CA HIS A 79 1.62 -16.50 5.54
C HIS A 79 1.30 -16.21 4.08
N GLY A 80 1.05 -17.27 3.30
CA GLY A 80 0.82 -17.18 1.87
C GLY A 80 -0.46 -16.44 1.45
N ASP A 81 -1.29 -16.01 2.38
CA ASP A 81 -2.49 -15.20 2.11
C ASP A 81 -2.29 -13.72 2.50
N TYR A 82 -1.03 -13.28 2.63
CA TYR A 82 -0.68 -11.90 2.96
C TYR A 82 -1.44 -10.82 2.14
N PRO A 83 -1.70 -11.00 0.81
CA PRO A 83 -2.46 -10.00 0.05
C PRO A 83 -3.90 -9.77 0.53
N SER A 84 -4.49 -10.69 1.29
CA SER A 84 -5.84 -10.55 1.85
C SER A 84 -5.88 -9.74 3.17
N THR A 85 -4.71 -9.40 3.73
CA THR A 85 -4.60 -8.78 5.06
C THR A 85 -4.81 -7.26 5.03
N ASN A 86 -5.18 -6.68 6.18
CA ASN A 86 -5.30 -5.23 6.33
C ASN A 86 -3.95 -4.48 6.24
N PRO A 87 -2.82 -4.99 6.79
CA PRO A 87 -1.51 -4.43 6.52
C PRO A 87 -1.20 -4.29 5.03
N TYR A 88 -1.53 -5.29 4.21
CA TYR A 88 -1.37 -5.21 2.75
C TYR A 88 -2.24 -4.10 2.14
N LYS A 89 -3.52 -4.01 2.52
CA LYS A 89 -4.45 -2.94 2.09
C LYS A 89 -3.95 -1.56 2.51
N ALA A 90 -3.36 -1.42 3.70
CA ALA A 90 -2.80 -0.16 4.19
C ALA A 90 -1.61 0.31 3.36
N LEU A 91 -0.70 -0.60 3.02
CA LEU A 91 0.45 -0.32 2.15
C LEU A 91 0.01 0.04 0.73
N PHE A 92 -1.00 -0.65 0.20
CA PHE A 92 -1.61 -0.29 -1.08
C PHE A 92 -2.20 1.12 -1.05
N TYR A 93 -2.99 1.47 -0.02
CA TYR A 93 -3.58 2.80 0.12
C TYR A 93 -2.52 3.88 0.30
N ALA A 94 -1.41 3.56 0.98
CA ALA A 94 -0.28 4.45 1.09
C ALA A 94 0.34 4.74 -0.28
N ALA A 95 0.52 3.71 -1.12
CA ALA A 95 1.00 3.88 -2.48
C ALA A 95 0.06 4.76 -3.34
N LEU A 96 -1.26 4.55 -3.23
CA LEU A 96 -2.24 5.41 -3.89
C LEU A 96 -2.15 6.86 -3.41
N LEU A 97 -1.96 7.09 -2.11
CA LEU A 97 -1.82 8.45 -1.57
C LEU A 97 -0.56 9.14 -2.12
N MET A 98 0.56 8.40 -2.15
CA MET A 98 1.86 8.87 -2.67
C MET A 98 1.89 9.14 -4.17
N SER A 99 1.00 8.51 -4.94
CA SER A 99 0.85 8.80 -6.37
C SER A 99 0.43 10.24 -6.66
N GLU A 100 -0.21 10.90 -5.66
CA GLU A 100 -0.82 12.23 -5.81
C GLU A 100 -1.90 12.31 -6.92
N GLN A 101 -2.31 11.17 -7.48
CA GLN A 101 -3.35 11.08 -8.50
C GLN A 101 -4.73 10.79 -7.91
N LYS A 102 -5.76 11.13 -8.69
CA LYS A 102 -7.15 10.73 -8.42
C LYS A 102 -7.52 9.42 -9.12
N GLU A 103 -6.78 9.06 -10.16
CA GLU A 103 -7.02 7.90 -11.00
C GLU A 103 -5.69 7.27 -11.36
N ILE A 104 -5.61 5.94 -11.32
CA ILE A 104 -4.47 5.14 -11.76
C ILE A 104 -4.93 4.39 -13.01
N ASP A 105 -4.50 4.83 -14.19
CA ASP A 105 -4.94 4.20 -15.45
C ASP A 105 -4.48 2.74 -15.58
N VAL A 106 -3.29 2.44 -15.04
CA VAL A 106 -2.71 1.09 -15.07
C VAL A 106 -2.00 0.80 -13.75
N LEU A 107 -2.55 -0.15 -12.98
CA LEU A 107 -1.87 -0.75 -11.85
C LEU A 107 -1.15 -2.04 -12.29
N VAL A 108 0.16 -2.10 -12.08
CA VAL A 108 0.97 -3.31 -12.28
C VAL A 108 1.41 -3.81 -10.92
N THR A 109 1.09 -5.05 -10.58
CA THR A 109 1.49 -5.69 -9.32
C THR A 109 1.94 -7.14 -9.54
N GLY A 110 2.40 -7.80 -8.48
CA GLY A 110 2.95 -9.15 -8.53
C GLY A 110 2.39 -10.09 -7.47
N LEU A 111 2.50 -11.37 -7.77
CA LEU A 111 2.32 -12.49 -6.83
C LEU A 111 3.53 -13.43 -6.95
N PRO A 112 3.90 -14.16 -5.88
CA PRO A 112 4.83 -15.27 -6.00
C PRO A 112 4.38 -16.24 -7.10
N VAL A 113 5.31 -16.79 -7.89
CA VAL A 113 4.98 -17.60 -9.09
C VAL A 113 3.97 -18.71 -8.80
N SER A 114 4.14 -19.44 -7.69
CA SER A 114 3.20 -20.50 -7.28
C SER A 114 1.78 -19.98 -7.03
N GLN A 115 1.64 -18.77 -6.48
CA GLN A 115 0.36 -18.11 -6.26
C GLN A 115 -0.18 -17.46 -7.53
N TYR A 116 0.70 -16.93 -8.39
CA TYR A 116 0.30 -16.40 -9.68
C TYR A 116 -0.28 -17.50 -10.57
N MET A 117 0.23 -18.73 -10.54
CA MET A 117 -0.34 -19.83 -11.33
C MET A 117 -1.76 -20.23 -10.89
N ASP A 118 -2.13 -19.92 -9.65
CA ASP A 118 -3.48 -20.11 -9.12
C ASP A 118 -4.40 -18.97 -9.59
N VAL A 119 -5.38 -19.33 -10.41
CA VAL A 119 -6.33 -18.39 -11.02
C VAL A 119 -7.16 -17.68 -9.94
N GLU A 120 -7.61 -18.41 -8.92
CA GLU A 120 -8.49 -17.85 -7.88
C GLU A 120 -7.76 -16.76 -7.09
N ARG A 121 -6.47 -16.98 -6.78
CA ARG A 121 -5.63 -15.99 -6.11
C ARG A 121 -5.39 -14.74 -6.97
N ARG A 122 -5.17 -14.90 -8.27
CA ARG A 122 -5.03 -13.76 -9.18
C ARG A 122 -6.30 -12.92 -9.22
N GLU A 123 -7.46 -13.56 -9.41
CA GLU A 123 -8.74 -12.85 -9.49
C GLU A 123 -9.09 -12.21 -8.14
N ALA A 124 -8.83 -12.89 -7.02
CA ALA A 124 -9.05 -12.32 -5.69
C ALA A 124 -8.20 -11.07 -5.44
N LEU A 125 -6.92 -11.09 -5.83
CA LEU A 125 -6.06 -9.90 -5.73
C LEU A 125 -6.55 -8.78 -6.64
N LYS A 126 -6.89 -9.11 -7.89
CA LYS A 126 -7.41 -8.14 -8.86
C LYS A 126 -8.67 -7.47 -8.33
N SER A 127 -9.68 -8.23 -7.92
CA SER A 127 -10.93 -7.70 -7.36
C SER A 127 -10.72 -6.87 -6.09
N ARG A 128 -9.66 -7.13 -5.33
CA ARG A 128 -9.31 -6.35 -4.13
C ARG A 128 -8.69 -4.99 -4.47
N LEU A 129 -8.00 -4.87 -5.60
CA LEU A 129 -7.23 -3.70 -5.99
C LEU A 129 -7.90 -2.81 -7.04
N GLU A 130 -8.88 -3.34 -7.79
CA GLU A 130 -9.69 -2.57 -8.73
C GLU A 130 -10.84 -1.84 -8.02
N GLY A 131 -11.24 -0.69 -8.57
CA GLY A 131 -12.39 0.07 -8.12
C GLY A 131 -12.03 1.37 -7.41
N GLU A 132 -12.99 1.94 -6.68
CA GLU A 132 -12.81 3.19 -5.95
C GLU A 132 -12.39 2.92 -4.51
N HIS A 133 -11.27 3.52 -4.10
CA HIS A 133 -10.70 3.37 -2.77
C HIS A 133 -10.74 4.68 -1.99
N GLN A 134 -11.53 4.74 -0.93
CA GLN A 134 -11.47 5.84 0.06
C GLN A 134 -10.23 5.69 0.94
N ILE A 135 -9.12 6.32 0.56
CA ILE A 135 -7.82 6.16 1.23
C ILE A 135 -7.62 7.08 2.44
N THR A 136 -8.34 8.21 2.49
CA THR A 136 -8.41 9.13 3.65
C THR A 136 -9.82 9.73 3.71
N PRO A 137 -10.27 10.41 4.79
CA PRO A 137 -11.62 10.97 4.86
C PRO A 137 -11.98 11.99 3.77
N LYS A 138 -10.98 12.57 3.08
CA LYS A 138 -11.19 13.61 2.05
C LYS A 138 -10.74 13.18 0.65
N ARG A 139 -10.21 11.97 0.48
CA ARG A 139 -9.62 11.53 -0.79
C ARG A 139 -9.98 10.08 -1.10
N SER A 140 -10.54 9.90 -2.29
CA SER A 140 -10.70 8.63 -2.95
C SER A 140 -9.81 8.57 -4.19
N VAL A 141 -9.40 7.37 -4.58
CA VAL A 141 -8.62 7.11 -5.79
C VAL A 141 -9.27 5.96 -6.54
N ALA A 142 -9.50 6.14 -7.84
CA ALA A 142 -9.97 5.09 -8.74
C ALA A 142 -8.78 4.32 -9.33
N VAL A 143 -8.91 3.01 -9.41
CA VAL A 143 -7.93 2.07 -9.99
C VAL A 143 -8.63 1.13 -10.95
#